data_AF-A5C9W4-F1
#
_entry.id   AF-A5C9W4-F1
#
_cell.length_a   1.000
_cell.length_b   1.000
_cell.length_c   1.000
_cell.angle_alpha   90.00
_cell.angle_beta   90.00
_cell.angle_gamma   90.00
#
_symmetry.space_group_name_H-M   'P 1'
#
loop_
_entity.id
_entity.type
_entity.pdbx_description
1 polymer ?
#
loop_
_entity_poly.entity_id
_entity_poly.type
_entity_poly.pdbx_seq_one_letter_code
_entity_poly.pdbx_strand_id
1 'polypeptide(L)'
;MASDFTKLVEALFEDKSSPSDLCQRLRSDDSIKAGLQAFYSILKNAVVSTDPKLSLLSWDNSQIQSVVSIAQAIASSTRSLSLEHVEPIIVAVVQQSIEFAIFYLEGSALKSDDLSIQVYDLFRKLCFT
;
A
#
# COMPACT_ATOMS: atom_id res chain seq x y z
N MET A 1 11.18 12.03 -7.22
CA MET A 1 10.70 10.63 -7.42
C MET A 1 11.35 9.67 -6.44
N ALA A 2 12.65 9.35 -6.55
CA ALA A 2 13.29 8.42 -5.60
C ALA A 2 13.34 8.97 -4.15
N SER A 3 13.64 10.27 -4.00
CA SER A 3 13.73 10.94 -2.68
C SER A 3 12.41 10.95 -1.90
N ASP A 4 11.27 11.05 -2.59
CA ASP A 4 9.97 11.25 -1.96
C ASP A 4 9.38 9.92 -1.49
N PHE A 5 9.65 8.84 -2.23
CA PHE A 5 9.32 7.48 -1.83
C PHE A 5 10.15 7.04 -0.61
N THR A 6 11.43 7.39 -0.57
CA THR A 6 12.29 7.14 0.61
C THR A 6 11.72 7.82 1.85
N LYS A 7 11.27 9.08 1.75
CA LYS A 7 10.66 9.80 2.88
C LYS A 7 9.34 9.18 3.36
N LEU A 8 8.53 8.63 2.45
CA LEU A 8 7.34 7.87 2.83
C LEU A 8 7.72 6.62 3.64
N VAL A 9 8.71 5.86 3.16
CA VAL A 9 9.18 4.64 3.86
C VAL A 9 9.77 5.00 5.22
N GLU A 10 10.60 6.03 5.30
CA GLU A 10 11.13 6.54 6.58
C GLU A 10 9.99 6.94 7.53
N ALA A 11 8.99 7.68 7.06
CA ALA A 11 7.85 8.05 7.89
C ALA A 11 7.03 6.84 8.38
N LEU A 12 6.90 5.79 7.57
CA LEU A 12 6.12 4.60 7.89
C LEU A 12 6.81 3.65 8.88
N PHE A 13 8.14 3.57 8.80
CA PHE A 13 8.93 2.56 9.53
C PHE A 13 9.91 3.16 10.55
N GLU A 14 10.00 4.49 10.69
CA GLU A 14 10.71 5.11 11.82
C GLU A 14 10.01 4.79 13.15
N ASP A 15 10.74 4.06 13.99
CA ASP A 15 10.38 3.57 15.34
C ASP A 15 10.06 4.69 16.36
N LYS A 16 10.17 5.97 15.96
CA LYS A 16 9.99 7.14 16.82
C LYS A 16 8.64 7.83 16.68
N SER A 17 7.85 7.50 15.66
CA SER A 17 6.58 8.19 15.40
C SER A 17 5.40 7.40 15.95
N SER A 18 4.60 8.03 16.81
CA SER A 18 3.33 7.42 17.20
C SER A 18 2.41 7.37 15.97
N PRO A 19 1.44 6.43 15.89
CA PRO A 19 0.47 6.38 14.79
C PRO A 19 -0.26 7.72 14.56
N SER A 20 -0.47 8.49 15.63
CA SER A 20 -0.99 9.85 15.59
C SER A 20 -0.06 10.86 14.90
N ASP A 21 1.25 10.77 15.12
CA ASP A 21 2.24 11.65 14.49
C ASP A 21 2.33 11.34 12.99
N LEU A 22 2.28 10.07 12.62
CA LEU A 22 2.28 9.66 11.22
C LEU A 22 1.03 10.14 10.48
N CYS A 23 -0.14 10.11 11.12
CA CYS A 23 -1.35 10.71 10.58
C CYS A 23 -1.24 12.21 10.33
N GLN A 24 -0.63 12.96 11.26
CA GLN A 24 -0.38 14.38 11.07
C GLN A 24 0.60 14.62 9.93
N ARG A 25 1.67 13.82 9.84
CA ARG A 25 2.65 13.88 8.75
C ARG A 25 2.04 13.58 7.39
N LEU A 26 1.18 12.57 7.27
CA LEU A 26 0.45 12.23 6.04
C LEU A 26 -0.44 13.40 5.54
N ARG A 27 -0.90 14.27 6.44
CA ARG A 27 -1.71 15.46 6.12
C ARG A 27 -0.89 16.70 5.83
N SER A 28 0.19 16.91 6.56
CA SER A 28 0.90 18.19 6.57
C SER A 28 2.18 18.20 5.75
N ASP A 29 2.74 17.04 5.41
CA ASP A 29 4.03 16.92 4.72
C ASP A 29 3.82 16.62 3.22
N ASP A 30 4.07 17.63 2.38
CA ASP A 30 3.96 17.53 0.92
C ASP A 30 4.90 16.47 0.32
N SER A 31 6.04 16.19 0.96
CA SER A 31 6.97 15.17 0.48
C SER A 31 6.47 13.75 0.75
N ILE A 32 5.77 13.55 1.87
CA ILE A 32 5.06 12.30 2.15
C ILE A 32 3.86 12.13 1.21
N LYS A 33 3.12 13.22 0.93
CA LYS A 33 2.05 13.20 -0.08
C LYS A 33 2.58 12.82 -1.47
N ALA A 34 3.72 13.36 -1.89
CA ALA A 34 4.38 12.96 -3.12
C ALA A 34 4.82 11.48 -3.10
N GLY A 35 5.30 10.99 -1.96
CA GLY A 35 5.58 9.57 -1.76
C GLY A 35 4.34 8.68 -1.90
N LEU A 36 3.19 9.09 -1.34
CA LEU A 36 1.91 8.39 -1.49
C LEU A 36 1.45 8.37 -2.95
N GLN A 37 1.63 9.46 -3.69
CA GLN A 37 1.31 9.51 -5.13
C GLN A 37 2.20 8.56 -5.95
N ALA A 38 3.49 8.48 -5.59
CA ALA A 38 4.41 7.52 -6.21
C ALA A 38 3.97 6.08 -5.91
N PHE A 39 3.61 5.78 -4.65
CA PHE A 39 3.10 4.47 -4.26
C PHE A 39 1.78 4.11 -4.96
N TYR A 40 0.84 5.05 -5.04
CA TYR A 40 -0.40 4.89 -5.79
C TYR A 40 -0.13 4.53 -7.26
N SER A 41 0.83 5.21 -7.89
CA SER A 41 1.21 4.94 -9.29
C SER A 41 1.80 3.54 -9.47
N ILE A 42 2.61 3.09 -8.50
CA ILE A 42 3.14 1.71 -8.46
C ILE A 42 2.00 0.69 -8.42
N LEU A 43 1.05 0.87 -7.50
CA LEU A 43 -0.12 -0.02 -7.37
C LEU A 43 -0.98 -0.03 -8.64
N LYS A 44 -1.25 1.15 -9.20
CA LYS A 44 -2.04 1.28 -10.43
C LYS A 44 -1.38 0.58 -11.60
N ASN A 45 -0.06 0.74 -11.76
CA ASN A 45 0.69 0.09 -12.84
C ASN A 45 0.70 -1.44 -12.70
N ALA A 46 0.68 -1.96 -11.47
CA ALA A 46 0.57 -3.40 -11.24
C ALA A 46 -0.80 -3.96 -11.70
N VAL A 47 -1.88 -3.22 -11.46
CA VAL A 47 -3.27 -3.64 -11.77
C VAL A 47 -3.67 -3.41 -13.24
N VAL A 48 -3.14 -2.37 -13.90
CA VAL A 48 -3.56 -1.96 -15.27
C VAL A 48 -3.20 -2.98 -16.36
N SER A 49 -2.33 -3.95 -16.09
CA SER A 49 -1.95 -4.92 -17.12
C SER A 49 -3.09 -5.88 -17.43
N THR A 50 -3.41 -6.00 -18.72
CA THR A 50 -4.53 -6.78 -19.28
C THR A 50 -4.44 -8.29 -19.01
N ASP A 51 -3.27 -8.78 -18.58
CA ASP A 51 -3.08 -10.16 -18.13
C ASP A 51 -2.51 -10.14 -16.71
N PRO A 52 -3.32 -10.52 -15.70
CA PRO A 52 -2.90 -10.60 -14.31
C PRO A 52 -1.69 -11.49 -14.07
N LYS A 53 -1.49 -12.52 -14.89
CA LYS A 53 -0.32 -13.39 -14.75
C LYS A 53 0.93 -12.70 -15.26
N LEU A 54 0.88 -11.94 -16.35
CA LEU A 54 2.07 -11.36 -16.97
C LEU A 54 2.64 -10.17 -16.19
N SER A 55 1.79 -9.34 -15.57
CA SER A 55 2.31 -8.24 -14.74
C SER A 55 2.86 -8.71 -13.41
N LEU A 56 2.19 -9.64 -12.74
CA LEU A 56 2.70 -10.22 -11.50
C LEU A 56 4.00 -10.99 -11.73
N LEU A 57 4.13 -11.69 -12.87
CA LEU A 57 5.37 -12.38 -13.25
C LEU A 57 6.56 -11.45 -13.46
N SER A 58 6.31 -10.17 -13.76
CA SER A 58 7.38 -9.17 -13.89
C SER A 58 7.94 -8.71 -12.55
N TRP A 59 7.24 -9.01 -11.44
CA TRP A 59 7.65 -8.62 -10.10
C TRP A 59 8.17 -9.83 -9.34
N ASP A 60 9.27 -9.62 -8.61
CA ASP A 60 9.79 -10.64 -7.71
C ASP A 60 9.04 -10.62 -6.35
N ASN A 61 9.19 -11.72 -5.61
CA ASN A 61 8.58 -11.91 -4.30
C ASN A 61 8.93 -10.80 -3.30
N SER A 62 10.13 -10.22 -3.37
CA SER A 62 10.58 -9.14 -2.47
C SER A 62 9.92 -7.80 -2.80
N GLN A 63 9.66 -7.52 -4.08
CA GLN A 63 8.92 -6.35 -4.52
C GLN A 63 7.45 -6.43 -4.06
N ILE A 64 6.83 -7.61 -4.22
CA ILE A 64 5.46 -7.86 -3.73
C ILE A 64 5.39 -7.69 -2.20
N GLN A 65 6.31 -8.32 -1.47
CA GLN A 65 6.46 -8.18 -0.01
C GLN A 65 6.57 -6.71 0.44
N SER A 66 7.37 -5.93 -0.27
CA SER A 66 7.59 -4.52 0.06
C SER A 66 6.31 -3.71 -0.11
N VAL A 67 5.58 -3.93 -1.21
CA VAL A 67 4.31 -3.25 -1.47
C VAL A 67 3.26 -3.64 -0.42
N VAL A 68 3.16 -4.93 -0.07
CA VAL A 68 2.25 -5.41 0.97
C VAL A 68 2.58 -4.77 2.32
N SER A 69 3.86 -4.73 2.71
CA SER A 69 4.31 -4.13 3.96
C SER A 69 3.98 -2.64 4.05
N ILE A 70 4.23 -1.89 2.96
CA ILE A 70 3.91 -0.46 2.89
C ILE A 70 2.39 -0.24 2.98
N ALA A 71 1.60 -1.00 2.22
CA ALA A 71 0.13 -0.91 2.26
C ALA A 71 -0.42 -1.23 3.66
N GLN A 72 0.13 -2.26 4.33
CA GLN A 72 -0.24 -2.59 5.70
C GLN A 72 0.12 -1.48 6.69
N ALA A 73 1.29 -0.87 6.56
CA ALA A 73 1.71 0.24 7.42
C ALA A 73 0.77 1.44 7.24
N ILE A 74 0.49 1.85 5.99
CA ILE A 74 -0.45 2.93 5.68
C ILE A 74 -1.84 2.64 6.28
N ALA A 75 -2.39 1.45 6.02
CA ALA A 75 -3.72 1.07 6.51
C ALA A 75 -3.81 1.04 8.04
N SER A 76 -2.73 0.61 8.71
CA SER A 76 -2.65 0.60 10.18
C SER A 76 -2.68 2.01 10.74
N SER A 77 -1.93 2.91 10.11
CA SER A 77 -1.82 4.30 10.54
C SER A 77 -3.10 5.05 10.30
N THR A 78 -3.84 4.75 9.23
CA THR A 78 -5.05 5.49 8.88
C THR A 78 -6.32 4.95 9.54
N ARG A 79 -6.26 3.76 10.17
CA ARG A 79 -7.40 3.10 10.83
C ARG A 79 -8.07 3.96 11.91
N SER A 80 -7.30 4.75 12.64
CA SER A 80 -7.80 5.59 13.73
C SER A 80 -8.28 6.97 13.25
N LEU A 81 -8.32 7.21 11.94
CA LEU A 81 -8.71 8.51 11.39
C LEU A 81 -10.23 8.61 11.21
N SER A 82 -10.79 9.71 11.71
CA SER A 82 -12.13 10.14 11.34
C SER A 82 -12.17 10.52 9.85
N LEU A 83 -13.19 10.05 9.12
CA LEU A 83 -13.32 10.20 7.66
C LEU A 83 -13.28 11.67 7.19
N GLU A 84 -13.81 12.58 7.99
CA GLU A 84 -13.78 14.05 7.81
C GLU A 84 -12.36 14.63 7.69
N HIS A 85 -11.35 13.92 8.17
CA HIS A 85 -9.96 14.38 8.15
C HIS A 85 -9.06 13.52 7.25
N VAL A 86 -9.59 12.58 6.47
CA VAL A 86 -8.75 11.73 5.61
C VAL A 86 -8.45 12.45 4.29
N GLU A 87 -7.17 12.60 3.97
CA GLU A 87 -6.73 13.17 2.70
C GLU A 87 -7.14 12.27 1.52
N PRO A 88 -7.64 12.81 0.40
CA PRO A 88 -8.11 12.01 -0.73
C PRO A 88 -7.09 11.02 -1.29
N ILE A 89 -5.80 11.37 -1.26
CA ILE A 89 -4.72 10.49 -1.73
C ILE A 89 -4.59 9.22 -0.86
N ILE A 90 -4.89 9.30 0.43
CA ILE A 90 -4.86 8.15 1.34
C ILE A 90 -5.97 7.17 0.96
N VAL A 91 -7.18 7.68 0.72
CA VAL A 91 -8.32 6.86 0.27
C VAL A 91 -7.99 6.17 -1.06
N ALA A 92 -7.43 6.92 -2.02
CA ALA A 92 -7.03 6.38 -3.30
C ALA A 92 -5.96 5.27 -3.18
N VAL A 93 -4.97 5.45 -2.30
CA VAL A 93 -3.94 4.43 -2.01
C VAL A 93 -4.56 3.17 -1.39
N VAL A 94 -5.45 3.33 -0.41
CA VAL A 94 -6.13 2.21 0.25
C VAL A 94 -6.97 1.44 -0.76
N GLN A 95 -7.77 2.13 -1.57
CA GLN A 95 -8.60 1.51 -2.61
C GLN A 95 -7.75 0.77 -3.64
N GLN A 96 -6.67 1.39 -4.14
CA GLN A 96 -5.79 0.74 -5.10
C GLN A 96 -5.03 -0.45 -4.49
N SER A 97 -4.76 -0.42 -3.18
CA SER A 97 -4.17 -1.56 -2.45
C SER A 97 -5.14 -2.74 -2.37
N ILE A 98 -6.45 -2.49 -2.24
CA ILE A 98 -7.49 -3.52 -2.30
C ILE A 98 -7.51 -4.15 -3.70
N GLU A 99 -7.55 -3.31 -4.75
CA GLU A 99 -7.53 -3.79 -6.14
C GLU A 99 -6.28 -4.62 -6.43
N PHE A 100 -5.10 -4.17 -5.98
CA PHE A 100 -3.87 -4.93 -6.08
C PHE A 100 -3.94 -6.28 -5.36
N ALA A 101 -4.50 -6.32 -4.15
CA ALA A 101 -4.61 -7.57 -3.40
C ALA A 101 -5.57 -8.57 -4.07
N ILE A 102 -6.72 -8.11 -4.57
CA ILE A 102 -7.64 -8.95 -5.36
C ILE A 102 -6.92 -9.48 -6.60
N PHE A 103 -6.30 -8.58 -7.36
CA PHE A 103 -5.58 -8.91 -8.59
C PHE A 103 -4.46 -9.94 -8.35
N TYR A 104 -3.69 -9.77 -7.28
CA TYR A 104 -2.67 -10.73 -6.87
C TYR A 104 -3.28 -12.09 -6.54
N LEU A 105 -4.33 -12.13 -5.72
CA LEU A 105 -4.98 -13.38 -5.28
C LEU A 105 -5.64 -14.15 -6.43
N GLU A 106 -6.26 -13.43 -7.38
CA GLU A 106 -6.81 -14.03 -8.60
C GLU A 106 -5.71 -14.61 -9.49
N GLY A 107 -4.59 -13.89 -9.63
CA GLY A 107 -3.42 -14.37 -10.38
C GLY A 107 -2.68 -15.53 -9.69
N SER A 108 -2.65 -15.52 -8.35
CA SER A 108 -1.93 -16.49 -7.52
C SER A 108 -2.76 -17.71 -7.16
N ALA A 109 -4.01 -17.84 -7.60
CA ALA A 109 -4.92 -18.95 -7.30
C ALA A 109 -4.38 -20.36 -7.65
N LEU A 110 -3.20 -20.45 -8.28
CA LEU A 110 -2.51 -21.68 -8.65
C LEU A 110 -1.20 -21.93 -7.86
N LYS A 111 -0.77 -21.02 -6.98
CA LYS A 111 0.43 -21.16 -6.14
C LYS A 111 0.09 -20.79 -4.69
N SER A 112 -0.09 -21.82 -3.87
CA SER A 112 -0.13 -21.68 -2.41
C SER A 112 1.27 -21.33 -1.91
N ASP A 113 1.59 -20.05 -1.82
CA ASP A 113 2.84 -19.53 -1.22
C ASP A 113 2.56 -18.63 0.00
N ASP A 114 3.57 -18.41 0.84
CA ASP A 114 3.47 -17.57 2.04
C ASP A 114 3.09 -16.10 1.72
N LEU A 115 3.22 -15.67 0.47
CA LEU A 115 2.84 -14.33 0.02
C LEU A 115 1.32 -14.22 -0.14
N SER A 116 0.68 -15.25 -0.69
CA SER A 116 -0.78 -15.29 -0.83
C SER A 116 -1.49 -15.13 0.52
N ILE A 117 -0.93 -15.69 1.59
CA ILE A 117 -1.42 -15.53 2.97
C ILE A 117 -1.30 -14.07 3.43
N GLN A 118 -0.12 -13.45 3.23
CA GLN A 118 0.11 -12.06 3.64
C GLN A 118 -0.74 -11.05 2.85
N VAL A 119 -0.95 -11.30 1.56
CA VAL A 119 -1.84 -10.49 0.72
C VAL A 119 -3.29 -10.68 1.14
N TYR A 120 -3.72 -11.90 1.48
CA TYR A 120 -5.05 -12.15 2.02
C TYR A 120 -5.28 -11.42 3.35
N ASP A 121 -4.29 -11.41 4.25
CA ASP A 121 -4.35 -10.67 5.50
C ASP A 121 -4.41 -9.15 5.26
N LEU A 122 -3.64 -8.63 4.29
CA LEU A 122 -3.75 -7.24 3.84
C LEU A 122 -5.18 -6.95 3.34
N PHE A 123 -5.73 -7.77 2.44
CA PHE A 123 -7.08 -7.60 1.91
C PHE A 123 -8.13 -7.57 3.03
N ARG A 124 -8.07 -8.53 3.95
CA ARG A 124 -8.95 -8.56 5.12
C ARG A 124 -8.80 -7.29 5.96
N LYS A 125 -7.58 -6.80 6.16
CA LYS A 125 -7.32 -5.58 6.91
C LYS A 125 -7.91 -4.36 6.22
N LEU A 126 -7.80 -4.26 4.90
CA LEU A 126 -8.31 -3.10 4.15
C LEU A 126 -9.84 -3.09 4.02
N CYS A 127 -10.49 -4.26 3.89
CA CYS A 127 -11.94 -4.34 3.68
C CYS A 127 -12.79 -4.34 4.98
N PHE A 128 -12.20 -4.71 6.12
CA PHE A 128 -12.92 -4.86 7.40
C PHE A 128 -12.40 -3.93 8.50
N THR A 129 -11.76 -2.82 8.13
CA THR A 129 -11.46 -1.70 9.04
C THR A 129 -12.52 -0.62 8.88
#